data_AF-A0A9E5TTW5-F1
#
_entry.id   AF-A0A9E5TTW5-F1
#
_cell.length_a   1.000
_cell.length_b   1.000
_cell.length_c   1.000
_cell.angle_alpha   90.00
_cell.angle_beta   90.00
_cell.angle_gamma   90.00
#
_symmetry.space_group_name_H-M   'P 1'
#
loop_
_entity.id
_entity.type
_entity.pdbx_description
1 polymer ?
#
loop_
_entity_poly.entity_id
_entity_poly.type
_entity_poly.pdbx_seq_one_letter_code
_entity_poly.pdbx_strand_id
1 'polypeptide(L)' 'LVVVEPGDVEQFLRPLSIRCLPGVGPKTRKALAAVGVHTVGDLADLPRRQLEERFGEH' A
#
# COMPACT_ATOMS: atom_id res chain seq x y z
N LEU A 1 -2.23 -21.33 -4.67
CA LEU A 1 -0.90 -20.70 -4.84
C LEU A 1 -0.96 -19.90 -6.14
N VAL A 2 -0.57 -18.62 -6.14
CA VAL A 2 -0.42 -17.82 -7.37
C VAL A 2 1.06 -17.58 -7.55
N VAL A 3 1.60 -17.91 -8.73
CA VAL A 3 2.99 -17.64 -9.11
C VAL A 3 2.97 -16.38 -9.97
N VAL A 4 3.81 -15.42 -9.61
CA VAL A 4 3.95 -14.15 -10.32
C VAL A 4 5.39 -14.05 -10.81
N GLU A 5 5.58 -13.76 -12.09
CA GLU A 5 6.91 -13.59 -12.67
C GLU A 5 7.55 -12.29 -12.12
N PRO A 6 8.88 -12.23 -11.94
CA PRO A 6 9.55 -11.07 -11.35
C PRO A 6 9.26 -9.74 -12.04
N GLY A 7 9.00 -9.76 -13.36
CA GLY A 7 8.65 -8.58 -14.14
C GLY A 7 7.21 -8.09 -13.96
N ASP A 8 6.32 -8.94 -13.45
CA ASP A 8 4.89 -8.66 -13.31
C ASP A 8 4.45 -8.40 -11.87
N VAL A 9 5.38 -8.49 -10.91
CA VAL A 9 5.09 -8.29 -9.49
C VAL A 9 4.41 -6.95 -9.26
N GLU A 10 4.90 -5.87 -9.88
CA GLU A 10 4.30 -4.55 -9.71
C GLU A 10 2.87 -4.54 -10.25
N GLN A 11 2.67 -4.97 -11.50
CA GLN A 11 1.36 -4.99 -12.15
C GLN A 11 0.34 -5.86 -11.40
N PHE A 12 0.80 -6.97 -10.82
CA PHE A 12 0.00 -7.85 -10.01
C PHE A 12 -0.39 -7.22 -8.65
N LEU A 13 0.54 -6.52 -8.01
CA LEU A 13 0.32 -5.92 -6.69
C LEU A 13 -0.51 -4.64 -6.77
N ARG A 14 -0.30 -3.79 -7.77
CA ARG A 14 -0.96 -2.47 -7.91
C ARG A 14 -2.49 -2.50 -7.69
N PRO A 15 -3.27 -3.40 -8.31
CA PRO A 15 -4.73 -3.42 -8.13
C PRO A 15 -5.19 -4.03 -6.80
N LEU A 16 -4.28 -4.64 -6.01
CA LEU A 16 -4.66 -5.24 -4.73
C LEU A 16 -5.01 -4.17 -3.70
N SER A 17 -5.97 -4.48 -2.83
CA SER A 17 -6.30 -3.57 -1.73
C SER A 17 -5.19 -3.54 -0.68
N ILE A 18 -4.91 -2.36 -0.14
CA ILE A 18 -3.99 -2.19 1.00
C ILE A 18 -4.39 -3.00 2.24
N ARG A 19 -5.65 -3.50 2.29
CA ARG A 19 -6.17 -4.34 3.38
C ARG A 19 -5.50 -5.71 3.45
N CYS A 20 -4.98 -6.18 2.32
CA CYS A 20 -4.29 -7.47 2.24
C CYS A 20 -2.81 -7.37 2.65
N LEU A 21 -2.26 -6.17 2.81
CA LEU A 21 -0.87 -5.99 3.18
C LEU A 21 -0.64 -6.33 4.65
N PRO A 22 0.32 -7.22 4.97
CA PRO A 22 0.74 -7.47 6.34
C PRO A 22 1.36 -6.19 6.94
N GLY A 23 1.08 -5.91 8.21
CA GLY A 23 1.55 -4.69 8.89
C GLY A 23 0.64 -3.46 8.72
N VAL A 24 -0.30 -3.46 7.76
CA VAL A 24 -1.25 -2.35 7.57
C VAL A 24 -2.48 -2.54 8.47
N GLY A 25 -2.38 -2.06 9.71
CA GLY A 25 -3.43 -2.14 10.71
C GLY A 25 -4.64 -1.22 10.45
N PRO A 26 -5.75 -1.37 11.21
CA PRO A 26 -6.99 -0.59 11.01
C PRO A 26 -6.80 0.92 11.12
N LYS A 27 -5.85 1.40 11.95
CA LYS A 27 -5.52 2.82 12.08
C LYS A 27 -4.86 3.36 10.81
N THR A 28 -3.83 2.67 10.31
CA THR A 28 -3.15 2.99 9.06
C THR A 28 -4.12 2.97 7.88
N ARG A 29 -5.00 1.97 7.80
CA ARG A 29 -6.04 1.89 6.76
C ARG A 29 -6.97 3.10 6.75
N LYS A 30 -7.42 3.55 7.93
CA LYS A 30 -8.30 4.73 8.03
C LYS A 30 -7.58 6.00 7.58
N ALA A 31 -6.31 6.16 7.98
CA ALA A 31 -5.51 7.31 7.58
C ALA A 31 -5.21 7.33 6.08
N LEU A 32 -4.89 6.18 5.48
CA LEU A 32 -4.69 6.02 4.04
C LEU A 32 -6.00 6.28 3.27
N ALA A 33 -7.12 5.74 3.73
CA ALA A 33 -8.43 6.00 3.12
C ALA A 33 -8.82 7.49 3.18
N ALA A 34 -8.42 8.20 4.24
CA ALA A 34 -8.68 9.64 4.37
C ALA A 34 -7.91 10.50 3.35
N VAL A 35 -6.84 9.97 2.75
CA VAL A 35 -6.09 10.62 1.66
C VAL A 35 -6.39 10.02 0.28
N GLY A 36 -7.43 9.19 0.18
CA GLY A 36 -7.86 8.57 -1.08
C GLY A 36 -7.09 7.31 -1.46
N VAL A 37 -6.24 6.77 -0.60
CA VAL A 37 -5.46 5.56 -0.88
C VAL A 37 -6.26 4.31 -0.52
N HIS A 38 -6.54 3.48 -1.53
CA HIS A 38 -7.30 2.25 -1.36
C HIS A 38 -6.56 1.01 -1.88
N THR A 39 -5.64 1.19 -2.84
CA THR A 39 -4.89 0.13 -3.50
C THR A 39 -3.40 0.21 -3.20
N VAL A 40 -2.66 -0.87 -3.45
CA VAL A 40 -1.20 -0.86 -3.37
C VAL A 40 -0.61 0.09 -4.40
N GLY A 41 -1.26 0.25 -5.57
CA GLY A 41 -0.90 1.24 -6.57
C GLY A 41 -0.97 2.67 -6.03
N ASP A 42 -2.10 3.05 -5.43
CA ASP A 42 -2.25 4.37 -4.79
C ASP A 42 -1.16 4.61 -3.72
N LEU A 43 -0.81 3.58 -2.96
CA LEU A 43 0.23 3.68 -1.95
C LEU A 43 1.63 3.81 -2.57
N ALA A 44 1.90 3.12 -3.68
CA ALA A 44 3.16 3.18 -4.41
C ALA A 44 3.36 4.52 -5.12
N ASP A 45 2.27 5.17 -5.54
CA ASP A 45 2.30 6.50 -6.15
C ASP A 45 2.44 7.64 -5.10
N LEU A 46 2.27 7.34 -3.81
CA LEU A 46 2.48 8.32 -2.74
C LEU A 46 3.97 8.54 -2.40
N PRO A 47 4.38 9.79 -2.11
CA PRO A 47 5.73 10.07 -1.66
C PRO A 47 6.02 9.43 -0.31
N ARG A 48 7.13 8.69 -0.23
CA ARG A 48 7.59 8.03 1.01
C ARG A 48 7.65 8.99 2.20
N ARG A 49 8.09 10.23 2.00
CA ARG A 49 8.12 11.27 3.05
C ARG A 49 6.75 11.51 3.69
N GLN A 50 5.66 11.53 2.91
CA GLN A 50 4.32 11.72 3.45
C GLN A 50 3.86 10.53 4.30
N LEU A 51 4.34 9.32 3.98
CA LEU A 51 4.08 8.13 4.78
C LEU A 51 4.87 8.19 6.09
N GLU A 52 6.14 8.54 6.04
CA GLU A 52 7.01 8.69 7.21
C GLU A 52 6.50 9.77 8.18
N GLU A 53 6.04 10.92 7.67
CA GLU A 53 5.46 12.00 8.49
C GLU A 53 4.15 11.57 9.19
N ARG A 54 3.36 10.69 8.57
CA ARG A 54 2.03 10.26 9.09
C ARG A 54 2.09 9.01 9.96
N PHE A 55 3.03 8.12 9.68
CA PHE A 55 3.11 6.79 10.29
C PHE A 55 4.39 6.55 11.10
N GLY A 56 5.40 7.42 10.98
CA GLY A 56 6.71 7.27 11.62
C GLY A 56 7.62 6.29 10.88
N GLU A 57 8.88 6.20 11.31
CA GLU A 57 9.78 5.12 10.91
C GLU A 57 9.31 3.81 11.58
N HIS A 58 9.08 2.78 10.77
CA HIS A 58 8.81 1.41 11.20
C HIS A 58 10.00 0.52 10.88
#